data_AF-A0A517T1W1-F1
#
_entry.id   AF-A0A517T1W1-F1
#
_cell.length_a   1.000
_cell.length_b   1.000
_cell.length_c   1.000
_cell.angle_alpha   90.00
_cell.angle_beta   90.00
_cell.angle_gamma   90.00
#
_symmetry.space_group_name_H-M   'P 1'
#
loop_
_entity.id
_entity.type
_entity.pdbx_description
1 polymer ?
#
loop_
_entity_poly.entity_id
_entity_poly.type
_entity_poly.pdbx_seq_one_letter_code
_entity_poly.pdbx_strand_id
1 'polypeptide(L)'
;MIHCPRLTQDNACEVAGQMAGCKVRTTPSACNACQANENPRAINLVTIGMALVNKKRRKRDTRELESLLRNYLPERDEPETIKIDRFRPGPGNELKRMLAWFAKPSETCNCETRVDTMNDWGAEGCRRNIDTIVDWLLEEAQLRGLPHGRFTARIARGLVNTAIRKFEQKFPEGPSEPNDDA
;
A
#
# COMPACT_ATOMS: atom_id res chain seq x y z
N MET A 1 -3.99 -5.96 -15.23
CA MET A 1 -4.83 -4.75 -15.04
C MET A 1 -6.03 -5.16 -14.20
N ILE A 2 -6.21 -4.58 -13.02
CA ILE A 2 -7.31 -4.95 -12.11
C ILE A 2 -8.57 -4.24 -12.58
N HIS A 3 -9.52 -4.96 -13.16
CA HIS A 3 -10.81 -4.40 -13.53
C HIS A 3 -11.80 -4.59 -12.37
N CYS A 4 -12.16 -3.49 -11.70
CA CYS A 4 -13.12 -3.49 -10.61
C CYS A 4 -14.06 -2.29 -10.75
N PRO A 5 -15.39 -2.49 -10.82
CA PRO A 5 -16.35 -1.39 -10.94
C PRO A 5 -16.44 -0.54 -9.66
N ARG A 6 -15.88 -1.01 -8.54
CA ARG A 6 -15.83 -0.31 -7.25
C ARG A 6 -14.49 0.40 -7.00
N LEU A 7 -13.61 0.40 -7.99
CA LEU A 7 -12.32 1.10 -7.94
C LEU A 7 -12.45 2.41 -8.71
N THR A 8 -12.31 3.53 -8.00
CA THR A 8 -12.36 4.85 -8.63
C THR A 8 -11.06 5.13 -9.41
N GLN A 9 -11.10 6.13 -10.29
CA GLN A 9 -9.92 6.59 -11.04
C GLN A 9 -8.76 7.04 -10.14
N ASP A 10 -9.04 7.42 -8.89
CA ASP A 10 -8.05 7.83 -7.90
C ASP A 10 -7.48 6.68 -7.05
N ASN A 11 -7.63 5.43 -7.48
CA ASN A 11 -7.24 4.23 -6.71
C ASN A 11 -7.92 4.18 -5.33
N ALA A 12 -9.21 4.54 -5.25
CA ALA A 12 -9.99 4.42 -4.02
C ALA A 12 -11.06 3.33 -4.14
N CYS A 13 -11.25 2.55 -3.08
CA CYS A 13 -12.29 1.52 -3.01
C CYS A 13 -13.59 2.12 -2.47
N GLU A 14 -14.65 2.11 -3.28
CA GLU A 14 -15.96 2.65 -2.90
C GLU A 14 -16.59 1.88 -1.75
N VAL A 15 -16.52 0.54 -1.78
CA VAL A 15 -17.12 -0.33 -0.74
C VAL A 15 -16.49 -0.07 0.62
N ALA A 16 -15.16 -0.06 0.68
CA ALA A 16 -14.44 0.25 1.92
C ALA A 16 -14.67 1.72 2.33
N GLY A 17 -14.79 2.63 1.37
CA GLY A 17 -15.08 4.04 1.62
C GLY A 17 -16.44 4.29 2.26
N GLN A 18 -17.47 3.58 1.80
CA GLN A 18 -18.82 3.62 2.39
C GLN A 18 -18.79 3.17 3.85
N MET A 19 -18.16 2.03 4.15
CA MET A 19 -17.99 1.51 5.51
C MET A 19 -17.14 2.41 6.41
N ALA A 20 -16.08 3.02 5.87
CA ALA A 20 -15.20 3.91 6.62
C ALA A 20 -15.80 5.32 6.82
N GLY A 21 -16.79 5.70 6.02
CA GLY A 21 -17.33 7.06 5.96
C GLY A 21 -16.26 8.09 5.56
N CYS A 22 -15.30 7.71 4.72
CA CYS A 22 -14.25 8.57 4.16
C CYS A 22 -13.57 7.91 2.95
N LYS A 23 -12.75 8.65 2.20
CA LYS A 23 -11.99 8.10 1.07
C LYS A 23 -10.99 7.04 1.56
N VAL A 24 -11.11 5.81 1.04
CA VAL A 24 -10.22 4.69 1.33
C VAL A 24 -9.40 4.37 0.08
N ARG A 25 -8.13 4.80 0.08
CA ARG A 25 -7.17 4.41 -0.97
C ARG A 25 -6.84 2.92 -0.87
N THR A 26 -6.62 2.29 -2.02
CA THR A 26 -6.32 0.86 -2.12
C THR A 26 -5.06 0.63 -2.96
N THR A 27 -4.59 -0.61 -2.96
CA THR A 27 -3.39 -1.05 -3.67
C THR A 27 -3.72 -2.26 -4.55
N PRO A 28 -2.89 -2.57 -5.57
CA PRO A 28 -3.15 -3.71 -6.45
C PRO A 28 -3.25 -5.03 -5.67
N SER A 29 -2.40 -5.24 -4.68
CA SER A 29 -2.41 -6.42 -3.81
C SER A 29 -3.74 -6.56 -3.04
N ALA A 30 -4.21 -5.48 -2.41
CA ALA A 30 -5.51 -5.45 -1.73
C ALA A 30 -6.67 -5.71 -2.71
N CYS A 31 -6.61 -5.16 -3.92
CA CYS A 31 -7.63 -5.43 -4.92
C CYS A 31 -7.61 -6.88 -5.41
N ASN A 32 -6.44 -7.49 -5.61
CA ASN A 32 -6.30 -8.90 -5.98
C ASN A 32 -6.83 -9.82 -4.88
N ALA A 33 -6.48 -9.53 -3.62
CA ALA A 33 -7.00 -10.27 -2.46
C ALA A 33 -8.53 -10.18 -2.36
N CYS A 34 -9.11 -9.01 -2.67
CA CYS A 34 -10.56 -8.83 -2.73
C CYS A 34 -11.19 -9.67 -3.86
N GLN A 35 -10.56 -9.75 -5.03
CA GLN A 35 -11.04 -10.57 -6.16
C GLN A 35 -10.95 -12.08 -5.89
N ALA A 36 -10.00 -12.51 -5.06
CA ALA A 36 -9.81 -13.90 -4.66
C ALA A 36 -10.69 -14.33 -3.47
N ASN A 37 -11.47 -13.43 -2.88
CA ASN A 37 -12.37 -13.73 -1.77
C ASN A 37 -13.70 -14.31 -2.27
N GLU A 38 -14.46 -14.99 -1.40
CA GLU A 38 -15.77 -15.59 -1.71
C GLU A 38 -16.79 -14.57 -2.25
N ASN A 39 -16.75 -13.33 -1.74
CA ASN A 39 -17.64 -12.25 -2.18
C ASN A 39 -16.83 -11.08 -2.77
N PRO A 40 -16.29 -11.20 -4.00
CA PRO A 40 -15.38 -10.21 -4.55
C PRO A 40 -16.12 -8.93 -4.94
N ARG A 41 -15.45 -7.78 -4.79
CA ARG A 41 -15.98 -6.44 -5.14
C ARG A 41 -17.21 -6.02 -4.30
N ALA A 42 -17.43 -6.67 -3.16
CA ALA A 42 -18.50 -6.39 -2.21
C ALA A 42 -17.96 -6.25 -0.78
N ILE A 43 -18.85 -6.20 0.22
CA ILE A 43 -18.45 -6.29 1.63
C ILE A 43 -17.87 -7.69 1.85
N ASN A 44 -16.61 -7.76 2.24
CA ASN A 44 -15.84 -8.97 2.47
C ASN A 44 -14.68 -8.69 3.43
N LEU A 45 -13.89 -9.72 3.75
CA LEU A 45 -12.79 -9.61 4.70
C LEU A 45 -11.81 -8.47 4.37
N VAL A 46 -11.47 -8.32 3.08
CA VAL A 46 -10.51 -7.32 2.61
C VAL A 46 -11.09 -5.91 2.68
N THR A 47 -12.33 -5.71 2.24
CA THR A 47 -12.97 -4.39 2.25
C THR A 47 -13.29 -3.92 3.67
N ILE A 48 -13.68 -4.83 4.58
CA ILE A 48 -13.85 -4.55 6.01
C ILE A 48 -12.50 -4.17 6.64
N GLY A 49 -11.44 -4.95 6.37
CA GLY A 49 -10.10 -4.67 6.87
C GLY A 49 -9.57 -3.30 6.42
N MET A 50 -9.74 -2.95 5.13
CA MET A 50 -9.37 -1.63 4.61
C MET A 50 -10.12 -0.48 5.30
N ALA A 51 -11.42 -0.65 5.56
CA ALA A 51 -12.23 0.34 6.26
C ALA A 51 -11.79 0.49 7.73
N LEU A 52 -11.51 -0.64 8.40
CA LEU A 52 -11.08 -0.68 9.80
C LEU A 52 -9.73 0.03 9.98
N VAL A 53 -8.74 -0.26 9.14
CA VAL A 53 -7.43 0.42 9.17
C VAL A 53 -7.59 1.92 8.95
N ASN A 54 -8.47 2.34 8.04
CA ASN A 54 -8.73 3.76 7.79
C ASN A 54 -9.36 4.47 9.00
N LYS A 55 -10.33 3.84 9.68
CA LYS A 55 -10.91 4.39 10.90
C LYS A 55 -9.90 4.44 12.05
N LYS A 56 -9.10 3.38 12.25
CA LYS A 56 -8.03 3.33 13.27
C LYS A 56 -6.98 4.43 13.09
N ARG A 57 -6.46 4.60 11.87
CA ARG A 57 -5.47 5.67 11.56
C ARG A 57 -5.98 7.08 11.88
N ARG A 58 -7.29 7.28 11.78
CA ARG A 58 -7.97 8.56 12.08
C ARG A 58 -8.56 8.64 13.48
N LYS A 59 -8.30 7.64 14.35
CA LYS A 59 -8.85 7.55 15.72
C LYS A 59 -10.38 7.66 15.76
N ARG A 60 -11.08 7.09 14.75
CA ARG A 60 -12.54 7.04 14.67
C ARG A 60 -13.08 5.73 15.25
N ASP A 61 -14.35 5.72 15.65
CA ASP A 61 -15.03 4.53 16.21
C ASP A 61 -15.03 3.33 15.24
N THR A 62 -14.61 2.16 15.74
CA THR A 62 -14.44 0.92 14.96
C THR A 62 -15.42 -0.19 15.34
N ARG A 63 -16.27 0.00 16.35
CA ARG A 63 -17.07 -1.08 16.96
C ARG A 63 -17.94 -1.83 15.95
N GLU A 64 -18.61 -1.09 15.07
CA GLU A 64 -19.47 -1.67 14.03
C GLU A 64 -18.65 -2.51 13.02
N LEU A 65 -17.49 -2.02 12.60
CA LEU A 65 -16.60 -2.75 11.68
C LEU A 65 -15.98 -3.98 12.32
N GLU A 66 -15.65 -3.92 13.61
CA GLU A 66 -15.17 -5.06 14.37
C GLU A 66 -16.27 -6.12 14.55
N SER A 67 -17.52 -5.70 14.74
CA SER A 67 -18.67 -6.61 14.77
C SER A 67 -18.93 -7.25 13.41
N LEU A 68 -18.85 -6.46 12.34
CA LEU A 68 -19.00 -6.96 10.98
C LEU A 68 -17.86 -7.94 10.64
N LEU A 69 -16.62 -7.64 11.03
CA LEU A 69 -15.47 -8.52 10.82
C LEU A 69 -15.65 -9.88 11.49
N ARG A 70 -16.19 -9.92 12.72
CA ARG A 70 -16.48 -11.18 13.43
C ARG A 70 -17.45 -12.07 12.66
N ASN A 71 -18.44 -11.51 11.97
CA ASN A 71 -19.36 -12.31 11.15
C ASN A 71 -18.67 -12.96 9.94
N TYR A 72 -17.58 -12.36 9.44
CA TYR A 72 -16.77 -12.89 8.33
C TYR A 72 -15.58 -13.76 8.81
N LEU A 73 -15.36 -13.85 10.12
CA LEU A 73 -14.37 -14.71 10.76
C LEU A 73 -15.04 -15.40 11.96
N PRO A 74 -15.99 -16.33 11.74
CA PRO A 74 -16.86 -16.78 12.82
C PRO A 74 -16.08 -17.41 13.98
N GLU A 75 -15.00 -18.12 13.72
CA GLU A 75 -14.19 -18.77 14.76
C GLU A 75 -12.72 -18.84 14.30
N ARG A 76 -11.84 -18.11 14.97
CA ARG A 76 -10.40 -18.45 15.04
C ARG A 76 -10.03 -18.37 16.52
N ASP A 77 -9.67 -19.52 17.08
CA ASP A 77 -9.06 -19.58 18.40
C ASP A 77 -7.76 -18.75 18.37
N GLU A 78 -7.72 -17.75 19.24
CA GLU A 78 -6.64 -16.78 19.43
C GLU A 78 -6.39 -15.76 18.30
N PRO A 79 -6.07 -14.51 18.65
CA PRO A 79 -5.59 -13.55 17.65
C PRO A 79 -4.25 -14.07 17.14
N GLU A 80 -4.23 -14.70 15.96
CA GLU A 80 -3.02 -14.78 15.16
C GLU A 80 -2.47 -13.35 15.08
N THR A 81 -1.42 -13.07 15.84
CA THR A 81 -0.56 -11.93 15.57
C THR A 81 -0.31 -11.97 14.08
N ILE A 82 -0.72 -10.91 13.36
CA ILE A 82 -0.57 -10.81 11.91
C ILE A 82 0.86 -11.24 11.60
N LYS A 83 1.01 -12.46 11.06
CA LYS A 83 2.33 -12.97 10.74
C LYS A 83 2.92 -11.98 9.74
N ILE A 84 4.12 -11.50 10.05
CA ILE A 84 4.84 -10.51 9.23
C ILE A 84 5.19 -11.11 7.85
N ASP A 85 4.94 -12.41 7.64
CA ASP A 85 5.11 -13.15 6.39
C ASP A 85 4.30 -12.60 5.20
N ARG A 86 3.09 -12.05 5.42
CA ARG A 86 2.28 -11.44 4.35
C ARG A 86 2.78 -10.06 3.92
N PHE A 87 3.70 -9.46 4.66
CA PHE A 87 4.36 -8.25 4.23
C PHE A 87 5.42 -8.62 3.20
N ARG A 88 5.24 -8.24 1.93
CA ARG A 88 6.30 -8.35 0.92
C ARG A 88 7.25 -7.17 1.06
N PRO A 89 8.39 -7.29 1.77
CA PRO A 89 9.34 -6.21 1.83
C PRO A 89 9.90 -5.95 0.42
N GLY A 90 10.07 -4.68 0.07
CA GLY A 90 10.60 -4.30 -1.23
C GLY A 90 11.27 -2.91 -1.24
N PRO A 91 11.80 -2.49 -2.41
CA PRO A 91 12.41 -1.18 -2.57
C PRO A 91 11.49 -0.01 -2.18
N GLY A 92 10.17 -0.18 -2.34
CA GLY A 92 9.18 0.80 -1.93
C GLY A 92 9.20 1.07 -0.43
N ASN A 93 9.30 0.03 0.41
CA ASN A 93 9.38 0.21 1.85
C ASN A 93 10.68 0.92 2.27
N GLU A 94 11.79 0.60 1.60
CA GLU A 94 13.07 1.27 1.84
C GLU A 94 12.98 2.76 1.52
N LEU A 95 12.39 3.11 0.37
CA LEU A 95 12.16 4.50 -0.01
C LEU A 95 11.24 5.21 0.99
N LYS A 96 10.10 4.61 1.35
CA LYS A 96 9.16 5.17 2.33
C LYS A 96 9.85 5.47 3.66
N ARG A 97 10.68 4.55 4.14
CA ARG A 97 11.46 4.72 5.39
C ARG A 97 12.46 5.86 5.28
N MET A 98 13.12 6.02 4.13
CA MET A 98 14.03 7.13 3.87
C MET A 98 13.33 8.49 3.79
N LEU A 99 12.06 8.52 3.37
CA LEU A 99 11.26 9.75 3.28
C LEU A 99 10.54 10.12 4.59
N ALA A 100 10.32 9.15 5.48
CA ALA A 100 9.48 9.31 6.66
C ALA A 100 9.90 10.45 7.61
N TRP A 101 11.18 10.85 7.62
CA TRP A 101 11.67 11.91 8.51
C TRP A 101 11.27 13.33 8.08
N PHE A 102 10.91 13.55 6.81
CA PHE A 102 10.57 14.89 6.30
C PHE A 102 9.32 14.95 5.40
N ALA A 103 8.80 13.80 4.95
CA ALA A 103 7.60 13.71 4.13
C ALA A 103 6.58 12.79 4.80
N LYS A 104 5.74 13.35 5.67
CA LYS A 104 4.58 12.64 6.22
C LYS A 104 3.56 12.37 5.10
N PRO A 105 2.91 11.19 5.06
CA PRO A 105 1.81 10.94 4.12
C PRO A 105 0.64 11.90 4.41
N SER A 106 0.11 12.58 3.38
CA SER A 106 -1.17 13.28 3.47
C SER A 106 -2.32 12.28 3.23
N GLU A 107 -3.55 12.64 3.63
CA GLU A 107 -4.74 11.81 3.34
C GLU A 107 -5.00 11.64 1.84
N THR A 108 -4.47 12.54 1.02
CA THR A 108 -4.60 12.54 -0.44
C THR A 108 -3.39 11.93 -1.13
N CYS A 109 -2.35 11.45 -0.45
CA CYS A 109 -1.18 10.88 -1.12
C CYS A 109 -1.44 9.48 -1.69
N ASN A 110 -0.97 9.22 -2.92
CA ASN A 110 -0.90 7.86 -3.50
C ASN A 110 0.32 7.05 -2.99
N CYS A 111 0.95 7.50 -1.91
CA CYS A 111 2.20 6.99 -1.36
C CYS A 111 2.18 5.48 -1.14
N GLU A 112 1.13 4.96 -0.48
CA GLU A 112 1.03 3.53 -0.13
C GLU A 112 0.91 2.65 -1.39
N THR A 113 0.05 3.04 -2.33
CA THR A 113 -0.13 2.34 -3.61
C THR A 113 1.16 2.27 -4.42
N ARG A 114 1.93 3.35 -4.45
CA ARG A 114 3.21 3.43 -5.16
C ARG A 114 4.30 2.61 -4.47
N VAL A 115 4.30 2.58 -3.14
CA VAL A 115 5.20 1.72 -2.34
C VAL A 115 4.94 0.25 -2.63
N ASP A 116 3.67 -0.18 -2.62
CA ASP A 116 3.31 -1.56 -2.95
C ASP A 116 3.69 -1.90 -4.39
N THR A 117 3.45 -0.99 -5.34
CA THR A 117 3.84 -1.18 -6.75
C THR A 117 5.35 -1.38 -6.90
N MET A 118 6.17 -0.56 -6.20
CA MET A 118 7.63 -0.72 -6.19
C MET A 118 8.06 -2.05 -5.55
N ASN A 119 7.37 -2.49 -4.50
CA ASN A 119 7.65 -3.77 -3.87
C ASN A 119 7.33 -4.94 -4.81
N ASP A 120 6.19 -4.90 -5.48
CA ASP A 120 5.77 -5.90 -6.46
C ASP A 120 6.72 -5.97 -7.67
N TRP A 121 7.28 -4.84 -8.08
CA TRP A 121 8.29 -4.79 -9.14
C TRP A 121 9.66 -5.35 -8.74
N GLY A 122 9.96 -5.41 -7.44
CA GLY A 122 11.29 -5.74 -6.93
C GLY A 122 12.37 -4.77 -7.41
N ALA A 123 13.64 -5.10 -7.13
CA ALA A 123 14.79 -4.26 -7.47
C ALA A 123 14.91 -4.01 -8.98
N GLU A 124 14.89 -5.09 -9.77
CA GLU A 124 15.02 -5.04 -11.23
C GLU A 124 13.86 -4.28 -11.90
N GLY A 125 12.62 -4.51 -11.46
CA GLY A 125 11.47 -3.77 -11.99
C GLY A 125 11.55 -2.29 -11.63
N CYS A 126 12.02 -1.93 -10.42
CA CYS A 126 12.25 -0.53 -10.05
C CYS A 126 13.34 0.13 -10.89
N ARG A 127 14.42 -0.57 -11.27
CA ARG A 127 15.46 -0.04 -12.17
C ARG A 127 14.89 0.30 -13.54
N ARG A 128 14.09 -0.61 -14.11
CA ARG A 128 13.45 -0.40 -15.42
C ARG A 128 12.42 0.73 -15.41
N ASN A 129 11.81 1.01 -14.26
CA ASN A 129 10.75 2.02 -14.11
C ASN A 129 11.20 3.24 -13.29
N ILE A 130 12.51 3.52 -13.22
CA ILE A 130 13.03 4.56 -12.33
C ILE A 130 12.49 5.95 -12.69
N ASP A 131 12.27 6.24 -13.97
CA ASP A 131 11.71 7.51 -14.42
C ASP A 131 10.27 7.68 -13.92
N THR A 132 9.44 6.64 -14.05
CA THR A 132 8.08 6.60 -13.51
C THR A 132 8.05 6.87 -12.01
N ILE A 133 8.97 6.28 -11.24
CA ILE A 133 9.05 6.49 -9.78
C ILE A 133 9.48 7.92 -9.46
N VAL A 134 10.42 8.48 -10.23
CA VAL A 134 10.84 9.88 -10.08
C VAL A 134 9.68 10.82 -10.37
N ASP A 135 8.92 10.60 -11.44
CA ASP A 135 7.75 11.41 -11.78
C ASP A 135 6.70 11.38 -10.66
N TRP A 136 6.43 10.21 -10.08
CA TRP A 136 5.56 10.11 -8.91
C TRP A 136 6.02 10.96 -7.71
N LEU A 137 7.33 10.99 -7.46
CA LEU A 137 7.90 11.81 -6.38
C LEU A 137 7.80 13.31 -6.68
N LEU A 138 7.99 13.70 -7.95
CA LEU A 138 7.88 15.09 -8.38
C LEU A 138 6.43 15.58 -8.39
N GLU A 139 5.48 14.75 -8.81
CA GLU A 139 4.05 15.05 -8.72
C GLU A 139 3.63 15.33 -7.27
N GLU A 140 4.04 14.48 -6.33
CA GLU A 140 3.75 14.68 -4.91
C GLU A 140 4.47 15.90 -4.33
N ALA A 141 5.70 16.18 -4.79
CA ALA A 141 6.43 17.39 -4.41
C ALA A 141 5.69 18.65 -4.90
N GLN A 142 5.24 18.66 -6.16
CA GLN A 142 4.49 19.76 -6.75
C GLN A 142 3.17 20.00 -6.01
N LEU A 143 2.39 18.95 -5.74
CA LEU A 143 1.13 19.04 -4.98
C LEU A 143 1.32 19.60 -3.56
N ARG A 144 2.53 19.51 -3.02
CA ARG A 144 2.89 20.01 -1.67
C ARG A 144 3.61 21.36 -1.70
N GLY A 145 3.73 21.99 -2.87
CA GLY A 145 4.46 23.25 -3.03
C GLY A 145 5.97 23.12 -2.79
N LEU A 146 6.52 21.90 -2.89
CA LEU A 146 7.95 21.63 -2.77
C LEU A 146 8.66 21.84 -4.12
N PRO A 147 9.98 22.11 -4.12
CA PRO A 147 10.76 22.18 -5.34
C PRO A 147 10.65 20.89 -6.15
N HIS A 148 10.23 20.98 -7.42
CA HIS A 148 9.97 19.83 -8.30
C HIS A 148 10.68 19.97 -9.67
N GLY A 149 11.73 20.80 -9.75
CA GLY A 149 12.51 21.02 -10.97
C GLY A 149 13.56 19.93 -11.24
N ARG A 150 14.39 20.14 -12.26
CA ARG A 150 15.44 19.20 -12.71
C ARG A 150 16.40 18.77 -11.59
N PHE A 151 16.72 19.68 -10.67
CA PHE A 151 17.57 19.36 -9.52
C PHE A 151 16.90 18.35 -8.59
N THR A 152 15.63 18.58 -8.22
CA THR A 152 14.84 17.63 -7.42
C THR A 152 14.73 16.28 -8.12
N ALA A 153 14.55 16.24 -9.44
CA ALA A 153 14.48 14.99 -10.20
C ALA A 153 15.77 14.15 -10.03
N ARG A 154 16.94 14.81 -10.00
CA ARG A 154 18.24 14.13 -9.78
C ARG A 154 18.37 13.58 -8.35
N ILE A 155 17.93 14.36 -7.35
CA ILE A 155 17.90 13.92 -5.94
C ILE A 155 16.93 12.74 -5.77
N ALA A 156 15.72 12.85 -6.32
CA ALA A 156 14.70 11.81 -6.30
C ALA A 156 15.25 10.50 -6.89
N ARG A 157 15.90 10.56 -8.06
CA ARG A 157 16.56 9.39 -8.67
C ARG A 157 17.62 8.77 -7.76
N GLY A 158 18.43 9.60 -7.11
CA GLY A 158 19.42 9.15 -6.12
C GLY A 158 18.80 8.43 -4.93
N LEU A 159 17.66 8.92 -4.42
CA LEU A 159 16.91 8.29 -3.33
C LEU A 159 16.35 6.93 -3.76
N VAL A 160 15.76 6.84 -4.96
CA VAL A 160 15.24 5.58 -5.51
C VAL A 160 16.36 4.54 -5.65
N ASN A 161 17.49 4.92 -6.26
CA ASN A 161 18.65 4.03 -6.38
C ASN A 161 19.19 3.58 -5.02
N THR A 162 19.20 4.47 -4.03
CA THR A 162 19.63 4.13 -2.67
C THR A 162 18.66 3.14 -2.01
N ALA A 163 17.35 3.32 -2.21
CA ALA A 163 16.34 2.41 -1.70
C ALA A 163 16.46 1.00 -2.33
N ILE A 164 16.68 0.92 -3.65
CA ILE A 164 16.96 -0.34 -4.35
C ILE A 164 18.19 -1.02 -3.75
N ARG A 165 19.30 -0.29 -3.62
CA ARG A 165 20.54 -0.84 -3.05
C ARG A 165 20.35 -1.34 -1.62
N LYS A 166 19.64 -0.58 -0.78
CA LYS A 166 19.36 -0.99 0.61
C LYS A 166 18.51 -2.25 0.68
N PHE A 167 17.56 -2.40 -0.24
CA PHE A 167 16.75 -3.60 -0.34
C PHE A 167 17.61 -4.81 -0.73
N GLU A 168 18.43 -4.71 -1.78
CA GLU A 168 19.32 -5.80 -2.20
C GLU A 168 20.37 -6.19 -1.16
N GLN A 169 20.91 -5.21 -0.42
CA GLN A 169 21.83 -5.49 0.69
C GLN A 169 21.18 -6.28 1.81
N LYS A 170 19.88 -6.09 2.04
CA LYS A 170 19.11 -6.82 3.05
C LYS A 170 18.62 -8.17 2.56
N PHE A 171 18.31 -8.28 1.26
CA PHE A 171 17.70 -9.44 0.62
C PHE A 171 18.50 -9.83 -0.63
N PRO A 172 19.72 -10.35 -0.48
CA PRO A 172 20.60 -10.66 -1.61
C PRO A 172 20.04 -11.78 -2.52
N GLU A 173 19.27 -12.71 -1.95
CA GLU A 173 18.59 -13.80 -2.68
C GLU A 173 17.11 -13.48 -2.95
N GLY A 174 16.66 -12.26 -2.63
CA GLY A 174 15.25 -11.87 -2.62
C GLY A 174 14.57 -12.14 -1.27
N PRO A 175 13.34 -11.62 -1.07
CA PRO A 175 12.56 -11.89 0.13
C PRO A 175 11.99 -13.31 0.06
N SER A 176 11.98 -14.03 1.18
CA SER A 176 11.33 -15.35 1.30
C SER A 176 9.89 -15.25 0.84
N GLU A 177 9.45 -16.15 -0.05
CA GLU A 177 8.05 -16.23 -0.41
C GLU A 177 7.22 -16.51 0.86
N PRO A 178 6.06 -15.85 1.02
CA PRO A 178 5.15 -16.21 2.11
C PRO A 178 4.82 -17.70 1.97
N ASN A 179 5.01 -18.47 3.03
CA ASN A 179 4.53 -19.85 3.07
C ASN A 179 3.00 -19.80 2.93
N ASP A 180 2.49 -20.24 1.77
CA ASP A 180 1.06 -20.36 1.51
C ASP A 180 0.42 -21.57 2.22
N ASP A 181 1.19 -22.31 3.03
CA ASP A 181 0.75 -23.42 3.86
C ASP A 181 0.27 -22.92 5.25
N ALA A 182 -0.96 -22.41 5.33
CA ALA A 182 -1.75 -22.32 6.57
C ALA A 182 -3.25 -22.09 6.31
#